data_AF-A0A4Y1ZGR1-F1
#
_entry.id   AF-A0A4Y1ZGR1-F1
#
_cell.length_a   1.000
_cell.length_b   1.000
_cell.length_c   1.000
_cell.angle_alpha   90.00
_cell.angle_beta   90.00
_cell.angle_gamma   90.00
#
_symmetry.space_group_name_H-M   'P 1'
#
loop_
_entity.id
_entity.type
_entity.pdbx_description
1 polymer ?
#
loop_
_entity_poly.entity_id
_entity_poly.type
_entity_poly.pdbx_seq_one_letter_code
_entity_poly.pdbx_strand_id
1 'polypeptide(L)'
;MTHLAELLAEKYHGDEKIIFSNTSPTVPFAMTMGGLCSRWMHIDFIGVPLLTFGAKQCWEDLVKLVAYTKKAGRTSQKKVTVLENKGFK
;
A
#
# COMPACT_ATOMS: atom_id res chain seq x y z
N MET A 1 -12.93 0.13 7.27
CA MET A 1 -12.07 -1.07 7.22
C MET A 1 -11.45 -1.40 8.57
N THR A 2 -10.79 -0.44 9.24
CA THR A 2 -10.16 -0.63 10.56
C THR A 2 -11.14 -1.12 11.64
N HIS A 3 -12.29 -0.46 11.79
CA HIS A 3 -13.31 -0.86 12.76
C HIS A 3 -13.89 -2.25 12.50
N LEU A 4 -14.01 -2.66 11.23
CA LEU A 4 -14.45 -4.01 10.89
C LEU A 4 -13.39 -5.05 11.32
N ALA A 5 -12.11 -4.75 11.08
CA ALA A 5 -11.02 -5.62 11.51
C ALA A 5 -10.93 -5.74 13.04
N GLU A 6 -11.17 -4.65 13.77
CA GLU A 6 -11.26 -4.67 15.24
C GLU A 6 -12.41 -5.56 15.72
N LEU A 7 -13.62 -5.36 15.18
CA LEU A 7 -14.80 -6.18 15.51
C LEU A 7 -14.60 -7.67 15.18
N LEU A 8 -13.95 -7.98 14.06
CA LEU A 8 -13.66 -9.37 13.68
C LEU A 8 -12.59 -9.99 14.58
N ALA A 9 -11.54 -9.24 14.92
CA ALA A 9 -10.50 -9.72 15.84
C ALA A 9 -11.06 -9.99 17.24
N GLU A 10 -11.98 -9.16 17.71
CA GLU A 10 -12.68 -9.37 18.98
C GLU A 10 -13.63 -10.58 18.91
N LYS A 11 -14.47 -10.66 17.88
CA LYS A 11 -15.48 -11.71 17.75
C LYS A 11 -14.89 -13.12 17.59
N TYR A 12 -13.77 -13.24 16.88
CA TYR A 12 -13.14 -14.54 16.60
C TYR A 12 -11.95 -14.85 17.52
N HIS A 13 -11.72 -14.05 18.57
CA HIS A 13 -10.57 -14.17 19.47
C HIS A 13 -9.24 -14.26 18.72
N GLY A 14 -9.11 -13.52 17.62
CA GLY A 14 -7.88 -13.49 16.84
C GLY A 14 -6.76 -12.83 17.64
N ASP A 15 -5.68 -13.57 17.89
CA ASP A 15 -4.44 -13.05 18.49
C ASP A 15 -3.44 -12.54 17.45
N GLU A 16 -3.79 -12.67 16.17
CA GLU A 16 -3.01 -12.12 15.07
C GLU A 16 -3.06 -10.59 15.07
N LYS A 17 -1.91 -9.98 14.83
CA LYS A 17 -1.80 -8.52 14.67
C LYS A 17 -2.11 -8.15 13.23
N ILE A 18 -3.06 -7.25 13.03
CA ILE A 18 -3.46 -6.72 11.73
C ILE A 18 -2.79 -5.36 11.51
N ILE A 19 -2.13 -5.20 10.36
CA ILE A 19 -1.53 -3.93 9.95
C ILE A 19 -2.16 -3.48 8.65
N PHE A 20 -2.78 -2.30 8.67
CA PHE A 20 -3.17 -1.58 7.48
C PHE A 20 -2.03 -0.66 7.07
N SER A 21 -1.40 -0.93 5.94
CA SER A 21 -0.29 -0.13 5.41
C SER A 21 -0.73 0.56 4.12
N ASN A 22 -0.84 1.89 4.16
CA ASN A 22 -1.24 2.66 3.00
C ASN A 22 -0.07 2.76 2.02
N THR A 23 -0.20 2.18 0.82
CA THR A 23 0.84 2.23 -0.21
C THR A 23 0.64 3.36 -1.21
N SER A 24 -0.50 4.06 -1.18
CA SER A 24 -0.81 5.16 -2.09
C SER A 24 0.26 6.27 -2.13
N PRO A 25 0.94 6.64 -1.02
CA PRO A 25 2.02 7.64 -1.06
C PRO A 25 3.20 7.27 -1.96
N THR A 26 3.46 5.98 -2.15
CA THR A 26 4.55 5.48 -3.02
C THR A 26 4.17 5.41 -4.50
N VAL A 27 2.97 5.82 -4.88
CA VAL A 27 2.51 5.77 -6.28
C VAL A 27 3.04 7.00 -7.01
N PRO A 28 3.98 6.86 -7.96
CA PRO A 28 4.50 8.00 -8.69
C PRO A 28 3.47 8.45 -9.73
N PHE A 29 3.58 9.72 -10.13
CA PHE A 29 2.68 10.32 -11.12
C PHE A 29 2.62 9.52 -12.43
N ALA A 30 3.75 8.97 -12.89
CA ALA A 30 3.78 8.12 -14.08
C ALA A 30 2.88 6.88 -13.95
N MET A 31 2.82 6.26 -12.77
CA MET A 31 1.96 5.10 -12.52
C MET A 31 0.49 5.51 -12.47
N THR A 32 0.16 6.65 -11.87
CA THR A 32 -1.20 7.22 -11.86
C THR A 32 -1.69 7.49 -13.28
N MET A 33 -0.88 8.17 -14.09
CA MET A 33 -1.20 8.44 -15.50
C MET A 33 -1.27 7.16 -16.33
N GLY A 34 -0.38 6.21 -16.09
CA GLY A 34 -0.41 4.91 -16.75
C GLY A 34 -1.71 4.14 -16.47
N GLY A 35 -2.18 4.17 -15.23
CA GLY A 35 -3.47 3.58 -14.84
C GLY A 35 -4.66 4.28 -15.49
N LEU A 36 -4.64 5.62 -15.53
CA LEU A 36 -5.67 6.41 -16.22
C LEU A 36 -5.73 6.06 -17.71
N CYS A 37 -4.59 6.04 -18.40
CA CYS A 37 -4.51 5.74 -19.82
C CYS A 37 -4.95 4.30 -20.16
N SER A 38 -4.43 3.30 -19.45
CA SER A 38 -4.74 1.89 -19.73
C SER A 38 -6.13 1.47 -19.27
N ARG A 39 -6.53 1.82 -18.04
CA ARG A 39 -7.78 1.32 -17.45
C ARG A 39 -8.99 2.15 -17.79
N TRP A 40 -8.85 3.48 -17.84
CA TRP A 40 -10.00 4.36 -18.02
C TRP A 40 -10.21 4.75 -19.48
N MET A 41 -9.12 5.03 -20.20
CA MET A 41 -9.19 5.42 -21.62
C MET A 41 -8.95 4.26 -22.59
N HIS A 42 -8.57 3.07 -22.09
CA HIS A 42 -8.22 1.89 -22.90
C HIS A 42 -7.08 2.13 -23.92
N ILE A 43 -6.17 3.07 -23.62
CA ILE A 43 -4.99 3.39 -24.43
C ILE A 43 -3.79 2.62 -23.86
N ASP A 44 -3.76 1.32 -24.09
CA ASP A 44 -2.76 0.42 -23.50
C ASP A 44 -1.33 0.68 -24.01
N PHE A 45 -1.19 1.09 -25.28
CA PHE A 45 0.12 1.37 -25.89
C PHE A 45 0.92 2.45 -25.14
N ILE A 46 0.23 3.41 -24.49
CA ILE A 46 0.86 4.45 -23.67
C ILE A 46 0.77 4.08 -22.18
N GLY A 47 -0.38 3.54 -21.75
CA GLY A 47 -0.62 3.23 -20.35
C GLY A 47 0.32 2.16 -19.79
N VAL A 48 0.56 1.07 -20.52
CA VAL A 48 1.40 -0.05 -20.04
C VAL A 48 2.87 0.35 -19.89
N PRO A 49 3.51 1.07 -20.84
CA PRO A 49 4.86 1.60 -20.64
C PRO A 49 4.97 2.54 -19.44
N LEU A 50 4.00 3.44 -19.24
CA LEU A 50 3.98 4.36 -18.10
C LEU A 50 3.85 3.62 -16.75
N LEU A 51 3.01 2.59 -16.69
CA LEU A 51 2.91 1.72 -15.51
C LEU A 51 4.23 1.01 -15.21
N THR A 52 4.89 0.46 -16.23
CA THR A 52 6.18 -0.21 -16.10
C THR A 52 7.27 0.75 -15.63
N PHE A 53 7.29 1.96 -16.17
CA PHE A 53 8.22 3.01 -15.76
C PHE A 53 7.96 3.45 -14.32
N GLY A 54 6.70 3.72 -13.96
CA GLY A 54 6.32 4.09 -12.59
C GLY A 54 6.69 3.01 -11.56
N ALA A 55 6.48 1.73 -11.88
CA ALA A 55 6.89 0.63 -11.02
C ALA A 55 8.42 0.60 -10.78
N LYS A 56 9.21 0.87 -11.83
CA LYS A 56 10.67 1.03 -11.73
C LYS A 56 11.09 2.30 -11.00
N GLN A 57 10.23 3.30 -10.88
CA GLN A 57 10.53 4.52 -10.15
C GLN A 57 10.35 4.34 -8.64
N CYS A 58 9.28 3.66 -8.20
CA CYS A 58 8.92 3.58 -6.79
C CYS A 58 9.38 2.31 -6.05
N TRP A 59 10.10 1.40 -6.71
CA TRP A 59 10.45 0.10 -6.11
C TRP A 59 11.28 0.25 -4.82
N GLU A 60 12.21 1.20 -4.74
CA GLU A 60 13.04 1.40 -3.55
C GLU A 60 12.20 1.80 -2.34
N ASP A 61 11.25 2.72 -2.54
CA ASP A 61 10.40 3.21 -1.46
C ASP A 61 9.36 2.17 -1.05
N LEU A 62 8.91 1.33 -1.98
CA LEU A 62 8.13 0.13 -1.65
C LEU A 62 8.93 -0.85 -0.78
N VAL A 63 10.20 -1.10 -1.09
CA VAL A 63 11.07 -1.97 -0.26
C VAL A 63 11.19 -1.39 1.16
N LYS A 64 11.46 -0.09 1.28
CA LYS A 64 11.55 0.61 2.58
C LYS A 64 10.21 0.56 3.32
N LEU A 65 9.09 0.76 2.63
CA LEU A 65 7.74 0.73 3.19
C LEU A 65 7.38 -0.66 3.73
N VAL A 66 7.72 -1.72 3.00
CA VAL A 66 7.51 -3.09 3.44
C VAL A 66 8.38 -3.40 4.67
N ALA A 67 9.64 -2.97 4.68
CA ALA A 67 10.52 -3.13 5.83
C ALA A 67 9.97 -2.40 7.07
N TYR A 68 9.49 -1.17 6.89
CA TYR A 68 8.82 -0.38 7.93
C TYR A 68 7.54 -1.06 8.44
N THR A 69 6.71 -1.58 7.53
CA THR A 69 5.47 -2.32 7.86
C THR A 69 5.77 -3.56 8.68
N LYS A 70 6.77 -4.36 8.28
CA LYS A 70 7.21 -5.54 9.04
C LYS A 70 7.75 -5.17 10.42
N LYS A 71 8.52 -4.09 10.52
CA LYS A 71 9.03 -3.58 11.80
C LYS A 71 7.87 -3.18 12.73
N ALA A 72 6.91 -2.42 12.21
CA ALA A 72 5.71 -2.02 12.96
C ALA A 72 4.92 -3.22 13.47
N GLY A 73 4.84 -4.31 12.71
CA GLY A 73 4.17 -5.55 13.16
C GLY A 73 4.84 -6.24 14.33
N ARG A 74 6.18 -6.23 14.35
CA ARG A 74 6.96 -6.81 15.44
C ARG A 74 6.90 -5.94 16.70
N THR A 75 6.90 -4.61 16.55
CA THR A 75 6.99 -3.67 17.68
C THR A 75 5.65 -3.19 18.21
N SER A 76 4.58 -3.21 17.41
CA SER A 76 3.27 -2.72 17.84
C SER A 76 2.65 -3.65 18.87
N GLN A 77 2.12 -3.07 19.94
CA GLN A 77 1.35 -3.78 20.97
C GLN A 77 -0.15 -3.77 20.66
N LYS A 78 -0.60 -2.99 19.67
CA LYS A 78 -2.00 -2.93 19.27
C LYS A 78 -2.36 -4.12 18.39
N LYS A 79 -3.55 -4.72 18.61
CA LYS A 79 -4.10 -5.76 17.72
C LYS A 79 -4.30 -5.25 16.29
N VAL A 80 -4.74 -4.00 16.14
CA VAL A 80 -4.88 -3.33 14.83
C VAL A 80 -4.02 -2.08 14.80
N THR A 81 -3.17 -1.96 13.77
CA THR A 81 -2.28 -0.81 13.55
C THR A 81 -2.50 -0.24 12.15
N VAL A 82 -2.55 1.09 12.04
CA VAL A 82 -2.69 1.79 10.74
C VAL A 82 -1.43 2.61 10.49
N LEU A 83 -0.84 2.43 9.31
CA LEU A 83 0.34 3.13 8.84
C LEU A 83 -0.05 3.96 7.62
N GLU A 84 -0.12 5.28 7.80
CA GLU A 84 -0.48 6.22 6.73
C GLU A 84 0.63 6.44 5.71
N ASN A 85 1.89 6.15 6.07
CA ASN A 85 3.06 6.16 5.19
C ASN A 85 3.28 7.46 4.37
N LYS A 86 2.77 8.61 4.82
CA LYS A 86 2.84 9.90 4.10
C LYS A 86 4.26 10.37 3.74
N GLY A 87 5.28 9.84 4.44
CA GLY A 87 6.69 10.16 4.21
C GLY A 87 7.38 9.31 3.15
N PHE A 88 6.75 8.26 2.62
CA PHE A 88 7.29 7.47 1.52
C PHE A 88 6.86 8.10 0.19
N LYS A 89 7.81 8.42 -0.68
CA LYS A 89 7.60 9.06 -1.98
C LYS A 89 8.64 8.59 -2.98
#